data_AF-A0A7J4KF56-F1
#
_entry.id   AF-A0A7J4KF56-F1
#
_cell.length_a   1.000
_cell.length_b   1.000
_cell.length_c   1.000
_cell.angle_alpha   90.00
_cell.angle_beta   90.00
_cell.angle_gamma   90.00
#
_symmetry.space_group_name_H-M   'P 1'
#
loop_
_entity.id
_entity.type
_entity.pdbx_description
1 polymer ?
#
loop_
_entity_poly.entity_id
_entity_poly.type
_entity_poly.pdbx_seq_one_letter_code
_entity_poly.pdbx_strand_id
1 'polypeptide(L)'
;MHSETMEKSRLEALSDGIFAFAMTLLVISLTVPVIPKEEAPGLLPPLIMKIFPEFIIFAIAFFVLAGYWLSHHRILRSIRYVDNGLIWINIFLLFFIVLIPFSTSISGDYDNVRMAVLLFHI
;
A
#
# COMPACT_ATOMS: atom_id res chain seq x y z
N MET A 1 -17.62 -31.01 18.09
CA MET A 1 -17.48 -29.71 17.40
C MET A 1 -16.09 -29.66 16.81
N HIS A 2 -15.89 -30.11 15.57
CA HIS A 2 -14.61 -29.92 14.87
C HIS A 2 -14.53 -28.44 14.54
N SER A 3 -13.65 -27.68 15.22
CA SER A 3 -13.24 -26.40 14.66
C SER A 3 -12.52 -26.73 13.36
N GLU A 4 -13.11 -26.41 12.21
CA GLU A 4 -12.39 -26.38 10.94
C GLU A 4 -11.26 -25.36 11.11
N THR A 5 -10.09 -25.82 11.53
CA THR A 5 -8.90 -24.98 11.63
C THR A 5 -8.52 -24.60 10.21
N MET A 6 -8.71 -23.32 9.86
CA MET A 6 -8.24 -22.77 8.59
C MET A 6 -6.77 -23.13 8.39
N GLU A 7 -6.46 -23.66 7.21
CA GLU A 7 -5.09 -24.00 6.87
C GLU A 7 -4.24 -22.72 6.83
N LYS A 8 -3.13 -22.72 7.56
CA LYS A 8 -2.19 -21.61 7.65
C LYS A 8 -1.78 -21.06 6.27
N SER A 9 -1.58 -21.96 5.31
CA SER A 9 -1.24 -21.65 3.92
C SER A 9 -2.27 -20.74 3.24
N ARG A 10 -3.57 -20.91 3.54
CA ARG A 10 -4.64 -20.07 2.98
C ARG A 10 -4.61 -18.65 3.56
N LEU A 11 -4.32 -18.52 4.85
CA LEU A 11 -4.20 -17.21 5.51
C LEU A 11 -2.97 -16.44 4.98
N GLU A 12 -1.85 -17.14 4.79
CA GLU A 12 -0.64 -16.61 4.16
C GLU A 12 -0.94 -16.14 2.73
N ALA A 13 -1.55 -16.99 1.91
CA ALA A 13 -1.88 -16.66 0.52
C ALA A 13 -2.84 -15.45 0.40
N LEU A 14 -3.84 -15.35 1.29
CA LEU A 14 -4.72 -14.18 1.34
C LEU A 14 -3.93 -12.91 1.69
N SER A 15 -3.06 -13.00 2.68
CA SER A 15 -2.24 -11.85 3.12
C SER A 15 -1.31 -11.40 2.00
N ASP A 16 -0.58 -12.32 1.37
CA ASP A 16 0.33 -12.05 0.26
C ASP A 16 -0.41 -11.38 -0.91
N GLY A 17 -1.61 -11.88 -1.24
CA GLY A 17 -2.45 -11.29 -2.28
C GLY A 17 -2.85 -9.85 -1.97
N ILE A 18 -3.25 -9.56 -0.73
CA ILE A 18 -3.66 -8.20 -0.33
C ILE A 18 -2.46 -7.25 -0.29
N PHE A 19 -1.31 -7.68 0.24
CA PHE A 19 -0.09 -6.87 0.21
C PHE A 19 0.35 -6.57 -1.23
N ALA A 20 0.35 -7.57 -2.11
CA ALA A 20 0.68 -7.40 -3.52
C ALA A 20 -0.27 -6.40 -4.19
N PHE A 21 -1.57 -6.57 -4.00
CA PHE A 21 -2.57 -5.67 -4.56
C PHE A 21 -2.42 -4.24 -4.06
N ALA A 22 -2.25 -4.04 -2.75
CA ALA A 22 -2.03 -2.71 -2.16
C ALA A 22 -0.77 -2.02 -2.70
N MET A 23 0.34 -2.76 -2.81
CA MET A 23 1.58 -2.25 -3.41
C MET A 23 1.38 -1.82 -4.87
N THR A 24 0.63 -2.59 -5.66
CA THR A 24 0.33 -2.21 -7.05
C THR A 24 -0.62 -1.03 -7.16
N LEU A 25 -1.56 -0.87 -6.22
CA LEU A 25 -2.48 0.26 -6.21
C LEU A 25 -1.77 1.58 -5.95
N LEU A 26 -0.62 1.61 -5.26
CA LEU A 26 0.10 2.87 -5.03
C LEU A 26 0.38 3.65 -6.32
N VAL A 27 0.52 2.98 -7.46
CA VAL A 27 0.77 3.62 -8.76
C VAL A 27 -0.35 4.58 -9.17
N ILE A 28 -1.59 4.36 -8.72
CA ILE A 28 -2.72 5.24 -9.03
C ILE A 28 -2.60 6.61 -8.36
N SER A 29 -1.72 6.74 -7.37
CA SER A 29 -1.43 8.03 -6.70
C SER A 29 -0.47 8.91 -7.50
N LEU A 30 0.12 8.39 -8.58
CA LEU A 30 0.99 9.16 -9.46
C LEU A 30 0.14 9.87 -10.51
N THR A 31 0.01 11.20 -10.41
CA THR A 31 -0.80 11.96 -11.36
C THR A 31 0.01 12.25 -12.61
N VAL A 32 -0.38 11.63 -13.73
CA VAL A 32 0.20 11.94 -15.05
C VAL A 32 -0.56 13.11 -15.67
N PRO A 33 0.07 14.26 -15.92
CA PRO A 33 -0.65 15.41 -16.45
C PRO A 33 -0.98 15.21 -17.93
N VAL A 34 -2.20 15.57 -18.30
CA VAL A 34 -2.72 15.43 -19.67
C VAL A 34 -2.27 16.63 -20.50
N ILE A 35 -1.39 16.42 -21.48
CA ILE A 35 -0.93 17.46 -22.42
C ILE A 35 -1.41 17.11 -23.84
N PRO A 36 -1.86 18.10 -24.65
CA PRO A 36 -2.04 17.92 -26.09
C PRO A 36 -0.77 17.40 -26.77
N LYS A 37 -0.89 16.40 -27.65
CA LYS A 37 0.27 15.73 -28.30
C LYS A 37 1.17 16.70 -29.08
N GLU A 38 0.60 17.79 -29.57
CA GLU A 38 1.29 18.82 -30.35
C GLU A 38 2.26 19.66 -29.51
N GLU A 39 1.99 19.80 -28.21
CA GLU A 39 2.81 20.59 -27.26
C GLU A 39 3.75 19.71 -26.41
N ALA A 40 3.57 18.40 -26.47
CA ALA A 40 4.29 17.40 -25.69
C ALA A 40 5.84 17.54 -25.75
N PRO A 41 6.49 17.79 -26.91
CA PRO A 41 7.95 17.88 -26.97
C PRO A 41 8.55 19.01 -26.13
N GLY A 42 7.83 20.13 -25.98
CA GLY A 42 8.28 21.29 -25.20
C GLY A 42 7.88 21.25 -23.72
N LEU A 43 6.75 20.59 -23.41
CA LEU A 43 6.15 20.62 -22.08
C LEU A 43 6.40 19.34 -21.25
N LEU A 44 6.73 18.20 -21.86
CA LEU A 44 6.98 16.94 -21.13
C LEU A 44 8.18 17.01 -20.17
N PRO A 45 9.38 17.49 -20.57
CA PRO A 45 10.54 17.49 -19.67
C PRO A 45 10.34 18.26 -18.35
N PRO A 46 9.85 19.52 -18.35
CA PRO A 46 9.62 20.25 -17.09
C PRO A 46 8.47 19.67 -16.27
N LEU A 47 7.52 19.01 -16.92
CA LEU A 47 6.38 18.38 -16.25
C LEU A 47 6.79 17.10 -15.51
N ILE A 48 7.67 16.28 -16.10
CA ILE A 48 8.25 15.10 -15.44
C ILE A 48 8.99 15.51 -14.16
N MET A 49 9.74 16.62 -14.20
CA MET A 49 10.42 17.14 -13.01
C MET A 49 9.43 17.53 -11.89
N LYS A 50 8.21 17.94 -12.23
CA LYS A 50 7.18 18.27 -11.23
C LYS A 50 6.55 17.03 -10.57
N ILE A 51 6.53 15.89 -11.25
CA ILE A 51 5.98 14.62 -10.73
C ILE A 51 7.00 13.89 -9.83
N PHE A 52 8.29 14.25 -9.92
CA PHE A 52 9.35 13.60 -9.17
C PHE A 52 9.11 13.52 -7.64
N PRO A 53 8.59 14.56 -6.96
CA PRO A 53 8.23 14.46 -5.53
C PRO A 53 7.14 13.42 -5.26
N GLU A 54 6.09 13.35 -6.08
CA GLU A 54 5.03 12.32 -5.96
C GLU A 54 5.61 10.91 -6.14
N PHE A 55 6.56 10.75 -7.06
CA PHE A 55 7.28 9.49 -7.25
C PHE A 55 8.07 9.06 -6.02
N ILE A 56 8.69 10.00 -5.30
CA ILE A 56 9.38 9.68 -4.03
C ILE A 56 8.38 9.23 -2.96
N ILE A 57 7.23 9.90 -2.83
CA ILE A 57 6.18 9.50 -1.88
C ILE A 57 5.67 8.09 -2.20
N PHE A 58 5.38 7.82 -3.48
CA PHE A 58 5.05 6.50 -3.98
C PHE A 58 6.10 5.44 -3.60
N ALA A 59 7.38 5.72 -3.86
CA ALA A 59 8.47 4.78 -3.60
C ALA A 59 8.60 4.48 -2.09
N ILE A 60 8.51 5.51 -1.24
CA ILE A 60 8.52 5.36 0.22
C ILE A 60 7.36 4.46 0.66
N ALA A 61 6.12 4.75 0.21
CA ALA A 61 4.95 3.95 0.56
C ALA A 61 5.09 2.49 0.12
N PHE A 62 5.64 2.26 -1.07
CA PHE A 62 5.90 0.92 -1.61
C PHE A 62 6.87 0.14 -0.72
N PHE A 63 8.01 0.73 -0.35
CA PHE A 63 8.99 0.06 0.50
C PHE A 63 8.52 -0.12 1.94
N VAL A 64 7.68 0.79 2.45
CA VAL A 64 7.01 0.63 3.74
C VAL A 64 6.10 -0.60 3.72
N LEU A 65 5.21 -0.72 2.72
CA LEU A 65 4.36 -1.90 2.54
C LEU A 65 5.18 -3.18 2.39
N ALA A 66 6.26 -3.15 1.62
CA ALA A 66 7.15 -4.31 1.45
C ALA A 66 7.83 -4.70 2.78
N GLY A 67 8.21 -3.72 3.61
CA GLY A 67 8.74 -3.96 4.96
C GLY A 67 7.72 -4.59 5.89
N TYR A 68 6.48 -4.11 5.88
CA TYR A 68 5.37 -4.73 6.62
C TYR A 68 5.10 -6.15 6.16
N TRP A 69 5.06 -6.39 4.85
CA TRP A 69 4.90 -7.72 4.28
C TRP A 69 6.01 -8.68 4.74
N LEU A 70 7.27 -8.23 4.71
CA LEU A 70 8.40 -9.05 5.16
C LEU A 70 8.31 -9.39 6.65
N SER A 71 7.91 -8.43 7.49
CA SER A 71 7.68 -8.66 8.92
C SER A 71 6.53 -9.64 9.15
N HIS A 72 5.42 -9.43 8.45
CA HIS A 72 4.24 -10.31 8.50
C HIS A 72 4.59 -11.75 8.13
N HIS A 73 5.31 -11.94 7.02
CA HIS A 73 5.75 -13.25 6.58
C HIS A 73 6.65 -13.95 7.63
N ARG A 74 7.54 -13.21 8.30
CA ARG A 74 8.37 -13.76 9.40
C ARG A 74 7.52 -14.19 10.59
N ILE A 75 6.53 -13.39 10.99
CA ILE A 75 5.63 -13.69 12.11
C ILE A 75 4.81 -14.93 11.79
N LEU A 76 4.12 -14.96 10.65
CA LEU A 76 3.30 -16.09 10.24
C LEU A 76 4.14 -17.37 10.11
N ARG A 77 5.36 -17.30 9.58
CA ARG A 77 6.28 -18.45 9.52
C ARG A 77 6.57 -19.06 10.90
N SER A 78 6.69 -18.24 11.94
CA SER A 78 6.93 -18.70 13.32
C SER A 78 5.71 -19.34 14.00
N ILE A 79 4.49 -19.10 13.50
CA ILE A 79 3.26 -19.61 14.09
C ILE A 79 3.01 -21.07 13.65
N ARG A 80 2.75 -21.96 14.61
CA ARG A 80 2.52 -23.39 14.34
C ARG A 80 1.03 -23.74 14.14
N TYR A 81 0.13 -23.02 14.80
CA TYR A 81 -1.32 -23.24 14.74
C TYR A 81 -2.04 -21.92 14.51
N VAL A 82 -3.06 -21.94 13.65
CA VAL A 82 -3.94 -20.79 13.40
C VAL A 82 -5.21 -21.00 14.18
N ASP A 83 -5.51 -20.07 15.10
CA ASP A 83 -6.77 -20.01 15.81
C ASP A 83 -7.66 -18.86 15.28
N ASN A 84 -8.90 -18.82 15.75
CA ASN A 84 -9.86 -17.79 15.31
C ASN A 84 -9.43 -16.38 15.71
N GLY A 85 -8.71 -16.21 16.84
CA GLY A 85 -8.23 -14.91 17.28
C GLY A 85 -7.20 -14.34 16.32
N LEU A 86 -6.23 -15.16 15.90
CA LEU A 86 -5.21 -14.80 14.94
C LEU A 86 -5.80 -14.43 13.58
N ILE A 87 -6.84 -15.14 13.12
CA ILE A 87 -7.54 -14.82 11.87
C ILE A 87 -8.12 -13.40 11.94
N TRP A 88 -8.82 -13.06 13.02
CA TRP A 88 -9.38 -11.71 13.17
C TRP A 88 -8.30 -10.64 13.25
N ILE A 89 -7.23 -10.87 14.03
CA ILE A 89 -6.08 -9.95 14.09
C ILE A 89 -5.48 -9.73 12.70
N ASN A 90 -5.31 -10.81 11.92
CA ASN A 90 -4.82 -10.72 10.55
C ASN A 90 -5.75 -9.92 9.65
N ILE A 91 -7.07 -10.14 9.73
CA ILE A 91 -8.06 -9.36 8.96
C ILE A 91 -7.99 -7.86 9.32
N PHE A 92 -7.91 -7.52 10.60
CA PHE A 92 -7.75 -6.13 11.03
C PHE A 92 -6.45 -5.51 10.52
N LEU A 93 -5.33 -6.24 10.58
CA LEU A 93 -4.07 -5.79 9.97
C LEU A 93 -4.24 -5.52 8.47
N LEU A 94 -4.82 -6.47 7.73
CA LEU A 94 -5.01 -6.34 6.29
C LEU A 94 -5.94 -5.19 5.92
N PHE A 95 -6.94 -4.89 6.75
CA PHE A 95 -7.79 -3.70 6.59
C PHE A 95 -6.96 -2.41 6.60
N PHE A 96 -6.04 -2.25 7.56
CA PHE A 96 -5.16 -1.07 7.59
C PHE A 96 -4.19 -1.03 6.41
N ILE A 97 -3.68 -2.19 5.96
CA ILE A 97 -2.82 -2.27 4.76
C ILE A 97 -3.52 -1.74 3.51
N VAL A 98 -4.80 -2.06 3.33
CA VAL A 98 -5.59 -1.59 2.18
C VAL A 98 -5.88 -0.08 2.24
N LEU A 99 -5.83 0.55 3.42
CA LEU A 99 -6.01 1.99 3.57
C LEU A 99 -4.75 2.81 3.22
N ILE A 100 -3.57 2.18 3.12
CA ILE A 100 -2.32 2.89 2.82
C ILE A 100 -2.35 3.52 1.41
N PRO A 101 -2.75 2.81 0.33
CA PRO A 101 -2.88 3.43 -0.99
C PRO A 101 -3.87 4.60 -1.02
N PHE A 102 -5.00 4.48 -0.32
CA PHE A 102 -5.99 5.55 -0.20
C PHE A 102 -5.42 6.79 0.50
N SER A 103 -4.69 6.59 1.60
CA SER A 103 -4.07 7.70 2.34
C SER A 103 -2.95 8.37 1.52
N THR A 104 -2.21 7.57 0.73
CA THR A 104 -1.16 8.05 -0.15
C THR A 104 -1.72 8.94 -1.26
N SER A 105 -2.87 8.58 -1.87
CA SER A 105 -3.49 9.41 -2.90
C SER A 105 -4.00 10.73 -2.35
N ILE A 106 -4.59 10.74 -1.15
CA ILE A 106 -5.02 11.99 -0.48
C ILE A 106 -3.82 12.91 -0.19
N SER A 107 -2.68 12.34 0.22
CA SER A 107 -1.50 13.16 0.49
C SER A 107 -0.95 13.83 -0.78
N GLY A 108 -0.97 13.14 -1.92
CA GLY A 108 -0.52 13.72 -3.19
C GLY A 108 -1.41 14.85 -3.71
N ASP A 109 -2.74 14.73 -3.53
CA ASP A 109 -3.70 15.73 -4.02
C ASP A 109 -3.79 17.00 -3.15
N TYR A 110 -3.42 16.91 -1.86
CA TYR A 110 -3.64 17.98 -0.86
C TYR A 110 -2.36 18.43 -0.13
N ASP A 111 -1.22 18.52 -0.81
CA ASP A 111 0.07 19.01 -0.28
C ASP A 111 -0.01 20.36 0.48
N ASN A 112 -1.03 21.18 0.21
CA ASN A 112 -1.24 22.48 0.87
C ASN A 112 -2.00 22.41 2.22
N VAL A 113 -2.51 21.24 2.62
CA VAL A 113 -3.20 21.07 3.91
C VAL A 113 -2.41 20.11 4.78
N ARG A 114 -1.69 20.69 5.73
CA ARG A 114 -0.83 20.10 6.80
C ARG A 114 -1.45 18.96 7.63
N MET A 115 -2.66 18.50 7.31
CA MET A 115 -3.39 17.43 8.01
C MET A 115 -3.11 16.03 7.42
N ALA A 116 -2.55 15.90 6.22
CA ALA A 116 -2.24 14.59 5.61
C ALA A 116 -1.14 13.81 6.34
N VAL A 117 -0.27 14.50 7.10
CA VAL A 117 0.84 13.88 7.86
C VAL A 117 0.34 13.05 9.05
N LEU A 118 -0.84 13.32 9.58
CA LEU A 118 -1.36 12.61 10.77
C LEU A 118 -1.81 11.17 10.49
N LEU A 119 -2.17 10.83 9.25
CA LEU A 119 -2.56 9.46 8.87
C LEU A 119 -1.38 8.51 8.67
N PHE A 120 -0.15 9.03 8.49
CA PHE A 120 1.06 8.21 8.39
C PHE A 120 1.60 7.75 9.77
N HIS A 121 1.01 8.25 10.86
CA HIS A 121 1.52 8.07 12.24
C HIS A 121 0.58 7.24 13.15
N ILE A 122 -0.43 6.55 12.59
CA ILE A 122 -1.31 5.62 13.32
C ILE A 122 -0.89 4.18 13.04
#